data_AF-A0A0F9GA62-F1
#
_entry.id   AF-A0A0F9GA62-F1
#
_cell.length_a   1.000
_cell.length_b   1.000
_cell.length_c   1.000
_cell.angle_alpha   90.00
_cell.angle_beta   90.00
_cell.angle_gamma   90.00
#
_symmetry.space_group_name_H-M   'P 1'
#
loop_
_entity.id
_entity.type
_entity.pdbx_description
1 polymer ?
#
loop_
_entity_poly.entity_id
_entity_poly.type
_entity_poly.pdbx_seq_one_letter_code
_entity_poly.pdbx_strand_id
1 'polypeptide(L)'
;MQQKILDRANQFFEDERLVSFIGETNELEIEVFKRGKLFQNRLNVYVHEGSSLPDSNAANMQMLFDFLQYAPWMFMTPEGAPDRSRVARLLNIPSFNEFLQDQDESRQAAEWENAQLDDGNPIEPLATDEDAVHLKAHYPILRSPDFRKKPEEIQELFEMHASIHEQRMFSKIQNMQGISNQISEEAQGAAGAAAAQESAQGAPAGGNGADPLADVGAIVAQVADLVTSSGQ
;
A
#
# COMPACT_ATOMS: atom_id res chain seq x y z
N MET A 1 -12.59 15.48 38.25
CA MET A 1 -11.89 14.45 37.46
C MET A 1 -10.45 14.87 37.16
N GLN A 2 -10.19 16.12 36.78
CA GLN A 2 -8.86 16.71 36.52
C GLN A 2 -7.85 16.54 37.67
N GLN A 3 -8.27 16.72 38.93
CA GLN A 3 -7.36 16.55 40.09
C GLN A 3 -6.72 15.15 40.16
N LYS A 4 -7.49 14.09 39.88
CA LYS A 4 -7.01 12.71 39.92
C LYS A 4 -6.00 12.39 38.81
N ILE A 5 -6.07 13.10 37.68
CA ILE A 5 -5.14 12.95 36.56
C ILE A 5 -3.80 13.59 36.91
N LEU A 6 -3.82 14.79 37.51
CA LEU A 6 -2.62 15.49 37.99
C LEU A 6 -1.93 14.69 39.11
N ASP A 7 -2.70 14.11 40.02
CA ASP A 7 -2.16 13.28 41.11
C ASP A 7 -1.45 12.03 40.57
N ARG A 8 -2.02 11.37 39.55
CA ARG A 8 -1.39 10.21 38.88
C ARG A 8 -0.15 10.62 38.08
N ALA A 9 -0.20 11.71 37.33
CA ALA A 9 0.97 12.22 36.61
C ALA A 9 2.13 12.50 37.59
N ASN A 10 1.84 13.07 38.76
CA ASN A 10 2.87 13.27 39.79
C ASN A 10 3.43 11.97 40.40
N GLN A 11 2.64 10.90 40.41
CA GLN A 11 3.09 9.61 40.95
C GLN A 11 4.06 8.89 40.00
N PHE A 12 3.90 9.05 38.67
CA PHE A 12 4.61 8.22 37.68
C PHE A 12 5.64 8.98 36.82
N PHE A 13 5.66 10.32 36.82
CA PHE A 13 6.69 11.10 36.12
C PHE A 13 7.86 11.44 37.05
N GLU A 14 8.95 10.68 36.96
CA GLU A 14 10.18 10.90 37.73
C GLU A 14 11.23 11.73 36.97
N ASP A 15 11.28 11.62 35.64
CA ASP A 15 12.30 12.25 34.80
C ASP A 15 11.86 13.60 34.20
N GLU A 16 12.82 14.52 34.05
CA GLU A 16 12.61 15.77 33.32
C GLU A 16 12.43 15.50 31.83
N ARG A 17 11.41 16.11 31.21
CA ARG A 17 11.15 15.97 29.77
C ARG A 17 11.30 17.32 29.08
N LEU A 18 11.97 17.32 27.94
CA LEU A 18 12.01 18.46 27.02
C LEU A 18 10.81 18.35 26.08
N VAL A 19 9.98 19.39 26.05
CA VAL A 19 8.89 19.49 25.07
C VAL A 19 9.20 20.69 24.19
N SER A 20 9.29 20.45 22.89
CA SER A 20 9.37 21.49 21.88
C SER A 20 8.03 21.62 21.19
N PHE A 21 7.53 22.83 21.05
CA PHE A 21 6.37 23.13 20.22
C PHE A 21 6.68 24.29 19.30
N ILE A 22 6.02 24.30 18.15
CA ILE A 22 6.14 25.36 17.17
C ILE A 22 4.95 26.29 17.43
N GLY A 23 5.24 27.53 17.84
CA GLY A 23 4.23 28.54 18.12
C GLY A 23 3.53 29.04 16.84
N GLU A 24 2.49 29.87 17.00
CA GLU A 24 1.72 30.46 15.89
C GLU A 24 2.59 31.33 14.96
N THR A 25 3.70 31.86 15.47
CA THR A 25 4.72 32.62 14.72
C THR A 25 5.78 31.74 14.06
N ASN A 26 5.65 30.42 14.12
CA ASN A 26 6.63 29.45 13.66
C ASN A 26 7.98 29.50 14.41
N GLU A 27 8.00 30.13 15.59
CA GLU A 27 9.16 30.13 16.48
C GLU A 27 9.20 28.82 17.29
N LEU A 28 10.38 28.21 17.37
CA LEU A 28 10.60 26.99 18.14
C LEU A 28 10.75 27.35 19.62
N GLU A 29 9.73 27.04 20.40
CA GLU A 29 9.77 27.19 21.85
C GLU A 29 10.12 25.86 22.50
N ILE A 30 11.17 25.86 23.32
CA ILE A 30 11.62 24.69 24.07
C ILE A 30 11.36 24.94 25.55
N GLU A 31 10.43 24.19 26.15
CA GLU A 31 10.18 24.26 27.57
C GLU A 31 10.65 22.98 28.29
N VAL A 32 11.40 23.17 29.37
CA VAL A 32 11.79 22.09 30.27
C VAL A 32 10.65 21.82 31.24
N PHE A 33 10.04 20.64 31.10
CA PHE A 33 8.95 20.19 31.96
C PHE A 33 9.53 19.56 33.24
N LYS A 34 9.45 20.30 34.35
CA LYS A 34 9.86 19.84 35.68
C LYS A 34 8.65 19.54 36.57
N ARG A 35 8.75 18.49 37.38
CA ARG A 35 7.72 18.02 38.32
C ARG A 35 7.09 19.13 39.18
N GLY A 36 7.89 20.09 39.65
CA GLY A 36 7.41 21.20 40.49
C GLY A 36 6.53 22.24 39.78
N LYS A 37 6.56 22.32 38.45
CA LYS A 37 5.72 23.28 37.68
C LYS A 37 4.26 22.84 37.54
N LEU A 38 3.97 21.54 37.67
CA LEU A 38 2.61 20.97 37.59
C LEU A 38 1.64 21.56 38.64
N PHE A 39 2.17 21.99 39.79
CA PHE A 39 1.39 22.41 40.95
C PHE A 39 1.19 23.92 41.07
N GLN A 40 1.72 24.73 40.16
CA GLN A 40 1.60 26.20 40.23
C GLN A 40 0.22 26.74 39.82
N ASN A 41 -0.84 25.92 39.90
CA ASN A 41 -2.24 26.31 39.60
C ASN A 41 -2.43 27.01 38.24
N ARG A 42 -1.51 26.76 37.30
CA ARG A 42 -1.47 27.37 35.95
C ARG A 42 -1.74 26.36 34.84
N LEU A 43 -2.03 25.10 35.19
CA LEU A 43 -2.24 24.04 34.21
C LEU A 43 -3.73 23.93 33.91
N ASN A 44 -4.16 24.60 32.84
CA ASN A 44 -5.50 24.42 32.30
C ASN A 44 -5.53 23.12 31.50
N VAL A 45 -6.12 22.08 32.09
CA VAL A 45 -6.37 20.82 31.39
C VAL A 45 -7.63 20.98 30.54
N TYR A 46 -7.45 21.25 29.25
CA TYR A 46 -8.52 21.17 28.28
C TYR A 46 -8.70 19.71 27.86
N VAL A 47 -9.86 19.15 28.16
CA VAL A 47 -10.23 17.84 27.61
C VAL A 47 -10.76 18.10 26.21
N HIS A 48 -10.00 17.71 25.20
CA HIS A 48 -10.49 17.73 23.83
C HIS A 48 -11.53 16.61 23.66
N GLU A 49 -12.66 16.91 23.01
CA GLU A 49 -13.78 15.97 22.84
C GLU A 49 -13.43 14.71 22.01
N GLY A 50 -12.21 14.60 21.48
CA GLY A 50 -11.66 13.39 20.84
C GLY A 50 -10.76 12.53 21.74
N SER A 51 -10.42 12.96 22.96
CA SER A 51 -9.48 12.25 23.84
C SER A 51 -10.06 10.99 24.51
N SER A 52 -11.36 10.74 24.34
CA SER A 52 -12.03 9.50 24.77
C SER A 52 -12.02 8.41 23.71
N LEU A 53 -11.44 8.68 22.53
CA LEU A 53 -11.32 7.65 21.51
C LEU A 53 -10.39 6.54 22.00
N PRO A 54 -10.80 5.27 21.88
CA PRO A 54 -10.02 4.15 22.36
C PRO A 54 -8.76 3.99 21.48
N ASP A 55 -7.59 4.11 22.09
CA ASP A 55 -6.28 4.07 21.40
C ASP A 55 -5.83 2.64 21.02
N SER A 56 -6.67 1.63 21.27
CA SER A 56 -6.32 0.24 20.94
C SER A 56 -6.62 -0.06 19.48
N ASN A 57 -5.74 -0.82 18.83
CA ASN A 57 -5.92 -1.22 17.43
C ASN A 57 -7.27 -1.92 17.20
N ALA A 58 -7.67 -2.81 18.12
CA ALA A 58 -8.96 -3.48 18.06
C ALA A 58 -10.17 -2.52 18.09
N ALA A 59 -10.09 -1.46 18.89
CA ALA A 59 -11.17 -0.48 18.96
C ALA A 59 -11.18 0.47 17.75
N ASN A 60 -10.01 0.81 17.20
CA ASN A 60 -9.88 1.52 15.93
C ASN A 60 -10.48 0.69 14.77
N MET A 61 -10.26 -0.62 14.74
CA MET A 61 -10.89 -1.52 13.76
C MET A 61 -12.42 -1.52 13.88
N GLN A 62 -12.95 -1.61 15.11
CA GLN A 62 -14.40 -1.58 15.32
C GLN A 62 -14.99 -0.24 14.88
N MET A 63 -14.36 0.87 15.26
CA MET A 63 -14.78 2.21 14.85
C MET A 63 -14.76 2.38 13.32
N LEU A 64 -13.74 1.82 12.65
CA LEU A 64 -13.70 1.78 11.19
C LEU A 64 -14.87 0.98 10.61
N PHE A 65 -15.18 -0.21 11.13
CA PHE A 65 -16.31 -0.99 10.65
C PHE A 65 -17.64 -0.23 10.83
N ASP A 66 -17.81 0.45 11.97
CA ASP A 66 -18.96 1.30 12.21
C ASP A 66 -19.03 2.43 11.17
N PHE A 67 -17.92 3.10 10.87
CA PHE A 67 -17.90 4.14 9.84
C PHE A 67 -18.14 3.61 8.42
N LEU A 68 -17.60 2.43 8.07
CA LEU A 68 -17.86 1.80 6.78
C LEU A 68 -19.34 1.42 6.64
N GLN A 69 -20.00 1.06 7.74
CA GLN A 69 -21.42 0.73 7.75
C GLN A 69 -22.31 1.98 7.66
N TYR A 70 -22.01 3.03 8.42
CA TYR A 70 -22.88 4.21 8.53
C TYR A 70 -22.56 5.32 7.54
N ALA A 71 -21.31 5.43 7.09
CA ALA A 71 -20.84 6.51 6.23
C ALA A 71 -19.86 6.00 5.15
N PRO A 72 -20.27 5.02 4.31
CA PRO A 72 -19.41 4.44 3.28
C PRO A 72 -18.90 5.48 2.26
N TRP A 73 -19.66 6.55 2.01
CA TRP A 73 -19.29 7.63 1.09
C TRP A 73 -18.02 8.37 1.51
N MET A 74 -17.62 8.36 2.79
CA MET A 74 -16.38 9.01 3.24
C MET A 74 -15.11 8.28 2.78
N PHE A 75 -15.24 6.99 2.50
CA PHE A 75 -14.16 6.13 2.02
C PHE A 75 -14.32 5.80 0.54
N MET A 76 -15.05 6.64 -0.21
CA MET A 76 -15.16 6.51 -1.65
C MET A 76 -14.37 7.62 -2.33
N THR A 77 -13.74 7.28 -3.45
CA THR A 77 -13.19 8.27 -4.37
C THR A 77 -14.33 8.98 -5.10
N PRO A 78 -14.10 10.15 -5.73
CA PRO A 78 -15.11 10.82 -6.55
C PRO A 78 -15.70 9.94 -7.67
N GLU A 79 -14.96 8.90 -8.08
CA GLU A 79 -15.34 7.91 -9.09
C GLU A 79 -16.16 6.74 -8.51
N GLY A 80 -16.42 6.73 -7.19
CA GLY A 80 -17.23 5.71 -6.51
C GLY A 80 -16.47 4.44 -6.12
N ALA A 81 -15.15 4.40 -6.27
CA ALA A 81 -14.32 3.27 -5.83
C ALA A 81 -13.93 3.42 -4.35
N PRO A 82 -13.72 2.33 -3.60
CA PRO A 82 -13.23 2.42 -2.22
C PRO A 82 -11.81 3.01 -2.15
N ASP A 83 -11.64 4.10 -1.40
CA ASP A 83 -10.37 4.75 -1.07
C ASP A 83 -9.64 3.94 0.02
N ARG A 84 -8.91 2.92 -0.44
CA ARG A 84 -8.13 2.02 0.42
C ARG A 84 -7.07 2.76 1.23
N SER A 85 -6.54 3.87 0.70
CA SER A 85 -5.52 4.67 1.36
C SER A 85 -6.07 5.38 2.60
N ARG A 86 -7.31 5.92 2.55
CA ARG A 86 -7.98 6.47 3.74
C ARG A 86 -8.22 5.41 4.81
N VAL A 87 -8.67 4.22 4.40
CA VAL A 87 -8.95 3.11 5.32
C VAL A 87 -7.67 2.65 6.02
N ALA A 88 -6.59 2.47 5.26
CA ALA A 88 -5.29 2.06 5.77
C ALA A 88 -4.67 3.09 6.73
N ARG A 89 -4.75 4.39 6.41
CA ARG A 89 -4.30 5.48 7.31
C ARG A 89 -5.05 5.46 8.64
N LEU A 90 -6.35 5.16 8.63
CA LEU A 90 -7.16 5.09 9.86
C LEU A 90 -6.78 3.90 10.75
N LEU A 91 -6.35 2.79 10.15
CA LEU A 91 -5.97 1.58 10.88
C LEU A 91 -4.52 1.60 11.39
N ASN A 92 -3.72 2.60 10.99
CA ASN A 92 -2.31 2.74 11.35
C ASN A 92 -1.53 1.42 11.19
N ILE A 93 -1.82 0.64 10.14
CA ILE A 93 -1.17 -0.64 9.89
C ILE A 93 0.20 -0.34 9.26
N PRO A 94 1.32 -0.62 9.95
CA PRO A 94 2.65 -0.20 9.49
C PRO A 94 3.00 -0.72 8.09
N SER A 95 2.63 -1.97 7.79
CA SER A 95 2.93 -2.61 6.50
C SER A 95 2.08 -2.08 5.33
N PHE A 96 0.95 -1.43 5.60
CA PHE A 96 0.17 -0.76 4.55
C PHE A 96 0.66 0.66 4.32
N ASN A 97 1.29 1.29 5.32
CA ASN A 97 1.92 2.59 5.16
C ASN A 97 3.12 2.52 4.21
N GLU A 98 3.90 1.44 4.19
CA GLU A 98 5.01 1.28 3.24
C GLU A 98 4.52 1.25 1.78
N PHE A 99 3.49 0.47 1.47
CA PHE A 99 2.90 0.44 0.11
C PHE A 99 2.24 1.78 -0.29
N LEU A 100 1.70 2.52 0.68
CA LEU A 100 1.17 3.86 0.44
C LEU A 100 2.27 4.92 0.34
N GLN A 101 3.38 4.75 1.05
CA GLN A 101 4.54 5.62 1.00
C GLN A 101 5.15 5.60 -0.41
N ASP A 102 5.29 4.44 -1.04
CA ASP A 102 5.82 4.36 -2.42
C ASP A 102 4.96 5.17 -3.41
N GLN A 103 3.63 5.11 -3.27
CA GLN A 103 2.72 5.93 -4.08
C GLN A 103 2.76 7.42 -3.71
N ASP A 104 2.92 7.74 -2.43
CA ASP A 104 3.02 9.12 -1.95
C ASP A 104 4.37 9.74 -2.35
N GLU A 105 5.46 8.98 -2.42
CA GLU A 105 6.78 9.43 -2.90
C GLU A 105 6.77 9.71 -4.40
N SER A 106 6.26 8.76 -5.21
CA SER A 106 6.11 8.96 -6.66
C SER A 106 5.21 10.14 -6.98
N ARG A 107 4.13 10.32 -6.19
CA ARG A 107 3.26 11.48 -6.33
C ARG A 107 3.96 12.79 -5.94
N GLN A 108 4.72 12.80 -4.84
CA GLN A 108 5.48 13.97 -4.43
C GLN A 108 6.53 14.36 -5.48
N ALA A 109 7.19 13.38 -6.10
CA ALA A 109 8.11 13.61 -7.21
C ALA A 109 7.39 14.30 -8.38
N ALA A 110 6.24 13.79 -8.81
CA ALA A 110 5.44 14.41 -9.88
C ALA A 110 4.95 15.83 -9.52
N GLU A 111 4.58 16.06 -8.26
CA GLU A 111 4.20 17.39 -7.77
C GLU A 111 5.40 18.37 -7.75
N TRP A 112 6.61 17.89 -7.44
CA TRP A 112 7.84 18.65 -7.54
C TRP A 112 8.19 18.98 -9.01
N GLU A 113 8.07 18.01 -9.92
CA GLU A 113 8.26 18.22 -11.35
C GLU A 113 7.30 19.27 -11.90
N ASN A 114 6.03 19.25 -11.47
CA ASN A 114 5.07 20.28 -11.84
C ASN A 114 5.55 21.68 -11.47
N ALA A 115 6.09 21.86 -10.26
CA ALA A 115 6.62 23.15 -9.83
C ALA A 115 7.81 23.59 -10.70
N GLN A 116 8.71 22.65 -11.00
CA GLN A 116 9.89 22.93 -11.82
C GLN A 116 9.53 23.28 -13.28
N LEU A 117 8.59 22.57 -13.88
CA LEU A 117 8.06 22.87 -15.20
C LEU A 117 7.34 24.23 -15.21
N ASP A 118 6.66 24.58 -14.12
CA ASP A 118 6.00 25.89 -13.99
C ASP A 118 6.99 27.06 -13.95
N ASP A 119 8.14 26.84 -13.34
CA ASP A 119 9.28 27.77 -13.33
C ASP A 119 10.03 27.82 -14.67
N GLY A 120 9.63 27.01 -15.66
CA GLY A 120 10.26 26.94 -16.98
C GLY A 120 11.55 26.12 -17.03
N ASN A 121 11.81 25.30 -16.01
CA ASN A 121 12.95 24.40 -16.00
C ASN A 121 12.57 23.08 -16.71
N PRO A 122 13.23 22.73 -17.82
CA PRO A 122 13.00 21.44 -18.47
C PRO A 122 13.51 20.31 -17.57
N ILE A 123 12.67 19.30 -17.35
CA ILE A 123 13.03 18.08 -16.62
C ILE A 123 12.67 16.87 -17.49
N GLU A 124 13.57 15.89 -17.52
CA GLU A 124 13.33 14.61 -18.19
C GLU A 124 12.86 13.55 -17.18
N PRO A 125 11.82 12.76 -17.52
CA PRO A 125 11.39 11.64 -16.68
C PRO A 125 12.51 10.64 -16.40
N LEU A 126 12.70 10.26 -15.14
CA LEU A 126 13.67 9.27 -14.69
C LEU A 126 13.16 7.85 -14.96
N ALA A 127 14.08 6.91 -15.18
CA ALA A 127 13.72 5.52 -15.48
C ALA A 127 12.99 4.81 -14.32
N THR A 128 13.18 5.30 -13.09
CA THR A 128 12.57 4.81 -11.86
C THR A 128 11.13 5.28 -11.67
N ASP A 129 10.67 6.24 -12.47
CA ASP A 129 9.36 6.86 -12.25
C ASP A 129 8.20 5.94 -12.60
N GLU A 130 7.16 6.03 -11.78
CA GLU A 130 5.86 5.43 -12.04
C GLU A 130 5.06 6.33 -12.99
N ASP A 131 5.26 6.14 -14.30
CA ASP A 131 4.66 6.97 -15.36
C ASP A 131 3.13 7.18 -15.19
N ALA A 132 2.40 6.17 -14.71
CA ALA A 132 0.95 6.26 -14.50
C ALA A 132 0.57 7.25 -13.37
N VAL A 133 1.38 7.33 -12.32
CA VAL A 133 1.18 8.26 -11.18
C VAL A 133 1.50 9.68 -11.62
N HIS A 134 2.60 9.88 -12.36
CA HIS A 134 3.00 11.18 -12.89
C HIS A 134 1.94 11.76 -13.84
N LEU A 135 1.46 10.97 -14.82
CA LEU A 135 0.39 11.40 -15.73
C LEU A 135 -0.88 11.82 -14.98
N LYS A 136 -1.24 11.10 -13.91
CA LYS A 136 -2.38 11.45 -13.06
C LYS A 136 -2.19 12.79 -12.35
N ALA A 137 -0.95 13.17 -12.01
CA ALA A 137 -0.62 14.45 -11.41
C ALA A 137 -0.52 15.60 -12.43
N HIS A 138 -0.02 15.36 -13.65
CA HIS A 138 0.12 16.40 -14.68
C HIS A 138 -1.22 16.77 -15.33
N TYR A 139 -2.10 15.80 -15.62
CA TYR A 139 -3.35 16.09 -16.36
C TYR A 139 -4.28 17.12 -15.71
N PRO A 140 -4.46 17.18 -14.37
CA PRO A 140 -5.20 18.26 -13.73
C PRO A 140 -4.67 19.65 -14.10
N ILE A 141 -3.35 19.82 -14.19
CA ILE A 141 -2.72 21.09 -14.57
C ILE A 141 -2.95 21.37 -16.06
N LEU A 142 -2.65 20.40 -16.92
CA LEU A 142 -2.86 20.51 -18.38
C LEU A 142 -4.31 20.86 -18.76
N ARG A 143 -5.29 20.35 -18.00
CA ARG A 143 -6.72 20.61 -18.21
C ARG A 143 -7.19 21.92 -17.58
N SER A 144 -6.38 22.53 -16.70
CA SER A 144 -6.77 23.72 -15.97
C SER A 144 -6.94 24.94 -16.89
N PRO A 145 -7.87 25.87 -16.59
CA PRO A 145 -7.98 27.13 -17.33
C PRO A 145 -6.75 28.02 -17.20
N ASP A 146 -6.00 27.90 -16.11
CA ASP A 146 -4.84 28.73 -15.83
C ASP A 146 -3.62 28.31 -16.64
N PHE A 147 -3.47 27.01 -16.93
CA PHE A 147 -2.44 26.51 -17.84
C PHE A 147 -2.52 27.14 -19.23
N ARG A 148 -3.74 27.32 -19.76
CA ARG A 148 -3.97 27.97 -21.08
C ARG A 148 -3.55 29.44 -21.15
N LYS A 149 -3.33 30.08 -19.99
CA LYS A 149 -2.87 31.47 -19.90
C LYS A 149 -1.35 31.58 -19.72
N LYS A 150 -0.65 30.47 -19.47
CA LYS A 150 0.80 30.45 -19.28
C LYS A 150 1.51 30.76 -20.62
N PRO A 151 2.78 31.21 -20.59
CA PRO A 151 3.56 31.38 -21.80
C PRO A 151 3.59 30.09 -22.64
N GLU A 152 3.65 30.21 -23.96
CA GLU A 152 3.66 29.07 -24.90
C GLU A 152 4.82 28.11 -24.60
N GLU A 153 6.00 28.65 -24.28
CA GLU A 153 7.17 27.87 -23.87
C GLU A 153 6.89 26.94 -22.68
N ILE A 154 6.15 27.43 -21.66
CA ILE A 154 5.78 26.62 -20.49
C ILE A 154 4.74 25.57 -20.86
N GLN A 155 3.81 25.91 -21.75
CA GLN A 155 2.80 24.95 -22.22
C GLN A 155 3.46 23.79 -22.98
N GLU A 156 4.38 24.11 -23.89
CA GLU A 156 5.16 23.11 -24.65
C GLU A 156 6.00 22.22 -23.72
N LEU A 157 6.61 22.77 -22.67
CA LEU A 157 7.38 21.97 -21.71
C LEU A 157 6.52 20.92 -21.00
N PHE A 158 5.35 21.31 -20.50
CA PHE A 158 4.42 20.38 -19.86
C PHE A 158 3.89 19.32 -20.83
N GLU A 159 3.52 19.71 -22.05
CA GLU A 159 3.02 18.79 -23.08
C GLU A 159 4.10 17.79 -23.52
N MET A 160 5.32 18.28 -23.74
CA MET A 160 6.47 17.44 -24.07
C MET A 160 6.74 16.43 -22.94
N HIS A 161 6.84 16.90 -21.70
CA HIS A 161 7.12 16.05 -20.53
C HIS A 161 6.04 14.96 -20.35
N ALA A 162 4.76 15.34 -20.42
CA ALA A 162 3.66 14.38 -20.35
C ALA A 162 3.69 13.37 -21.51
N SER A 163 4.02 13.80 -22.73
CA SER A 163 4.12 12.92 -23.89
C SER A 163 5.23 11.86 -23.75
N ILE A 164 6.32 12.18 -23.05
CA ILE A 164 7.41 11.23 -22.76
C ILE A 164 6.91 10.14 -21.82
N HIS A 165 6.18 10.47 -20.76
CA HIS A 165 5.55 9.47 -19.89
C HIS A 165 4.53 8.60 -20.64
N GLU A 166 3.70 9.18 -21.52
CA GLU A 166 2.76 8.43 -22.36
C GLU A 166 3.47 7.44 -23.28
N GLN A 167 4.53 7.87 -23.97
CA GLN A 167 5.33 7.03 -24.85
C GLN A 167 6.01 5.87 -24.11
N ARG A 168 6.54 6.16 -22.90
CA ARG A 168 7.12 5.14 -22.01
C ARG A 168 6.08 4.13 -21.56
N MET A 169 4.89 4.58 -21.14
CA MET A 169 3.78 3.69 -20.80
C MET A 169 3.38 2.81 -21.99
N PHE A 170 3.22 3.40 -23.18
CA PHE A 170 2.83 2.66 -24.37
C PHE A 170 3.86 1.60 -24.75
N SER A 171 5.15 1.95 -24.67
CA SER A 171 6.27 1.04 -24.93
C SER A 171 6.31 -0.12 -23.91
N LYS A 172 6.05 0.15 -22.62
CA LYS A 172 5.92 -0.88 -21.58
C LYS A 172 4.77 -1.85 -21.89
N ILE A 173 3.60 -1.33 -22.31
CA ILE A 173 2.43 -2.15 -22.67
C ILE A 173 2.72 -3.00 -23.92
N GLN A 174 3.31 -2.41 -24.95
CA GLN A 174 3.63 -3.10 -26.20
C GLN A 174 4.63 -4.26 -25.96
N ASN A 175 5.67 -4.02 -25.15
CA ASN A 175 6.62 -5.05 -24.76
C ASN A 175 5.94 -6.19 -23.98
N MET A 176 5.04 -5.85 -23.05
CA MET A 176 4.31 -6.84 -22.26
C MET A 176 3.39 -7.73 -23.14
N GLN A 177 2.72 -7.14 -24.14
CA GLN A 177 1.91 -7.91 -25.08
C GLN A 177 2.76 -8.84 -25.97
N GLY A 178 3.92 -8.38 -26.42
CA GLY A 178 4.86 -9.22 -27.17
C GLY A 178 5.33 -10.44 -26.38
N ILE A 179 5.69 -10.23 -25.10
CA ILE A 179 6.07 -11.33 -24.19
C ILE A 179 4.89 -12.30 -23.97
N SER A 180 3.67 -11.79 -23.79
CA SER A 180 2.48 -12.63 -23.61
C SER A 180 2.22 -13.56 -24.81
N ASN A 181 2.45 -13.08 -26.03
CA ASN A 181 2.28 -13.88 -27.24
C ASN A 181 3.37 -14.96 -27.35
N GLN A 182 4.61 -14.64 -27.02
CA GLN A 182 5.71 -15.62 -27.00
C GLN A 182 5.47 -16.75 -25.98
N ILE A 183 5.04 -16.40 -24.76
CA ILE A 183 4.74 -17.39 -23.72
C ILE A 183 3.60 -18.32 -24.17
N SER A 184 2.60 -17.78 -24.87
CA SER A 184 1.47 -18.56 -25.37
C SER A 184 1.87 -19.53 -26.49
N GLU A 185 2.77 -19.12 -27.39
CA GLU A 185 3.30 -19.96 -28.47
C GLU A 185 4.20 -21.07 -27.92
N GLU A 186 5.06 -20.76 -26.93
CA GLU A 186 5.93 -21.76 -26.30
C GLU A 186 5.14 -22.78 -25.47
N ALA A 187 4.08 -22.34 -24.77
CA ALA A 187 3.18 -23.24 -24.05
C ALA A 187 2.39 -24.18 -24.99
N GLN A 188 1.97 -23.71 -26.16
CA GLN A 188 1.31 -24.54 -27.17
C GLN A 188 2.28 -25.51 -27.87
N GLY A 189 3.51 -25.07 -28.12
CA GLY A 189 4.58 -25.93 -28.66
C GLY A 189 4.97 -27.06 -27.71
N ALA A 190 5.09 -26.77 -26.40
CA ALA A 190 5.41 -27.76 -25.39
C ALA A 190 4.27 -28.78 -25.17
N ALA A 191 3.01 -28.35 -25.21
CA ALA A 191 1.86 -29.25 -25.11
C ALA A 191 1.73 -30.17 -26.34
N GLY A 192 2.03 -29.66 -27.54
CA GLY A 192 2.06 -30.46 -28.77
C GLY A 192 3.16 -31.52 -28.79
N ALA A 193 4.35 -31.20 -28.25
CA ALA A 193 5.46 -32.14 -28.16
C ALA A 193 5.21 -33.27 -27.13
N ALA A 194 4.56 -32.97 -26.01
CA ALA A 194 4.20 -33.97 -25.00
C ALA A 194 3.16 -34.99 -25.53
N ALA A 195 2.16 -34.54 -26.29
CA ALA A 195 1.14 -35.41 -26.89
C ALA A 195 1.70 -36.34 -27.99
N ALA A 196 2.76 -35.91 -28.69
CA ALA A 196 3.43 -36.71 -29.73
C ALA A 196 4.35 -37.81 -29.16
N GLN A 197 4.83 -37.67 -27.92
CA GLN A 197 5.71 -38.64 -27.29
C GLN A 197 4.94 -39.80 -26.62
N GLU A 198 3.71 -39.56 -26.17
CA GLU A 198 2.85 -40.59 -25.54
C GLU A 198 2.20 -41.54 -26.58
N SER A 199 2.09 -41.10 -27.85
CA SER A 199 1.53 -41.92 -28.94
C SER A 199 2.58 -42.79 -29.67
N ALA A 200 3.87 -42.67 -29.33
CA ALA A 200 4.96 -43.46 -29.92
C ALA A 200 5.38 -44.70 -29.12
N GLN A 201 4.86 -44.92 -27.91
CA GLN A 201 5.31 -46.00 -27.00
C GLN A 201 4.23 -47.06 -26.70
N GLY A 202 3.13 -47.06 -27.45
CA GLY A 202 2.02 -48.01 -27.35
C GLY A 202 1.89 -48.97 -28.54
N ALA A 203 2.95 -49.70 -28.89
CA ALA A 203 2.84 -50.86 -29.77
C ALA A 203 3.06 -52.15 -28.94
N PRO A 204 2.04 -53.00 -28.76
CA PRO A 204 2.14 -54.20 -27.92
C PRO A 204 2.86 -55.32 -28.67
N ALA A 205 4.06 -55.66 -28.22
CA ALA A 205 4.71 -56.92 -28.56
C ALA A 205 4.20 -58.01 -27.62
N GLY A 206 3.32 -58.87 -28.12
CA GLY A 206 2.90 -60.09 -27.43
C GLY A 206 4.04 -61.11 -27.31
N GLY A 207 4.05 -61.87 -26.22
CA GLY A 207 4.93 -63.02 -26.10
C GLY A 207 5.13 -63.55 -24.68
N ASN A 208 4.21 -64.43 -24.27
CA ASN A 208 4.40 -65.63 -23.43
C ASN A 208 5.21 -65.58 -22.12
N GLY A 209 4.46 -65.67 -21.01
CA GLY A 209 4.48 -66.87 -20.16
C GLY A 209 5.65 -67.02 -19.18
N ALA A 210 5.38 -66.71 -17.91
CA ALA A 210 5.66 -67.60 -16.77
C ALA A 210 5.10 -66.97 -15.48
N ASP A 211 4.09 -67.63 -14.91
CA ASP A 211 3.83 -67.62 -13.47
C ASP A 211 5.11 -68.00 -12.71
N PRO A 212 5.40 -67.36 -11.57
CA PRO A 212 4.88 -67.93 -10.33
C PRO A 212 4.42 -66.90 -9.27
N LEU A 213 3.24 -67.16 -8.72
CA LEU A 213 2.94 -67.23 -7.28
C LEU A 213 4.03 -66.69 -6.33
N ALA A 214 3.75 -65.59 -5.63
CA ALA A 214 3.61 -65.53 -4.17
C ALA A 214 3.70 -64.09 -3.66
N ASP A 215 2.89 -63.79 -2.63
CA ASP A 215 3.14 -62.75 -1.61
C ASP A 215 3.03 -61.29 -2.08
N VAL A 216 2.26 -60.37 -1.50
CA VAL A 216 1.81 -60.21 -0.12
C VAL A 216 0.51 -59.41 -0.14
N GLY A 217 -0.57 -59.99 0.37
CA GLY A 217 -1.75 -59.24 0.80
C GLY A 217 -1.57 -58.75 2.22
N ALA A 218 -1.22 -57.48 2.40
CA ALA A 218 -1.34 -56.64 3.60
C ALA A 218 -0.51 -55.38 3.30
N ILE A 219 -1.04 -54.16 3.21
CA ILE A 219 -1.28 -53.25 4.35
C ILE A 219 -2.06 -52.05 3.77
N VAL A 220 -3.38 -51.99 3.96
CA VAL A 220 -4.19 -50.76 3.77
C VAL A 220 -5.24 -50.68 4.88
N ALA A 221 -4.77 -50.66 6.13
CA ALA A 221 -5.64 -50.42 7.29
C ALA A 221 -4.82 -49.94 8.50
N GLN A 222 -4.22 -48.73 8.44
CA GLN A 222 -3.71 -48.08 9.65
C GLN A 222 -3.32 -46.60 9.50
N VAL A 223 -4.26 -45.70 9.18
CA VAL A 223 -4.13 -44.25 9.53
C VAL A 223 -5.51 -43.62 9.80
N ALA A 224 -6.31 -44.22 10.69
CA ALA A 224 -7.61 -43.64 11.09
C ALA A 224 -7.80 -43.51 12.61
N ASP A 225 -6.75 -43.68 13.42
CA ASP A 225 -6.86 -43.75 14.89
C ASP A 225 -5.96 -42.75 15.64
N LEU A 226 -5.86 -41.51 15.15
CA LEU A 226 -5.03 -40.47 15.79
C LEU A 226 -5.76 -39.13 16.04
N VAL A 227 -7.09 -39.16 16.23
CA VAL A 227 -7.90 -37.95 16.51
C VAL A 227 -8.79 -38.05 17.77
N THR A 228 -8.65 -39.06 18.63
CA THR A 228 -9.55 -39.20 19.80
C THR A 228 -8.89 -39.38 21.17
N SER A 229 -7.61 -39.09 21.35
CA SER A 229 -7.04 -39.02 22.71
C SER A 229 -5.92 -38.00 22.88
N SER A 230 -6.27 -36.72 23.02
CA SER A 230 -5.43 -35.71 23.70
C SER A 230 -6.26 -34.44 23.94
N GLY A 231 -6.79 -34.28 25.16
CA GLY A 231 -7.38 -33.00 25.57
C GLY A 231 -8.56 -33.14 26.51
N GLN A 232 -8.35 -33.81 27.64
CA GLN A 232 -8.95 -33.36 28.91
C GLN A 232 -8.17 -32.14 29.40
#